data_AF-A0A7K0A675-F1
#
_entry.id   AF-A0A7K0A675-F1
#
_cell.length_a   1.000
_cell.length_b   1.000
_cell.length_c   1.000
_cell.angle_alpha   90.00
_cell.angle_beta   90.00
_cell.angle_gamma   90.00
#
_symmetry.space_group_name_H-M   'P 1'
#
loop_
_entity.id
_entity.type
_entity.pdbx_description
1 polymer ?
#
loop_
_entity_poly.entity_id
_entity_poly.type
_entity_poly.pdbx_seq_one_letter_code
_entity_poly.pdbx_strand_id
1 'polypeptide(L)'
;MTGCPLSVSRPSLREAVRTSQARGRLVVKHDQGVFVATPRSEQELRAALVNAEVSINELFAMREVLEAPAAGWAAERIGPEQLI
;
A
#
# COMPACT_ATOMS: atom_id res chain seq x y z
N MET A 1 -4.29 -7.62 30.94
CA MET A 1 -3.46 -8.16 29.83
C MET A 1 -3.71 -7.31 28.59
N THR A 2 -3.00 -6.21 28.41
CA THR A 2 -2.99 -5.44 27.15
C THR A 2 -1.85 -5.98 26.29
N GLY A 3 -2.15 -7.00 25.49
CA GLY A 3 -1.19 -7.62 24.58
C GLY A 3 -0.82 -6.66 23.45
N CYS A 4 0.48 -6.53 23.19
CA CYS A 4 0.98 -5.91 21.97
C CYS A 4 0.30 -6.59 20.76
N PRO A 5 -0.33 -5.85 19.84
CA PRO A 5 -1.14 -6.43 18.76
C PRO A 5 -0.36 -7.34 17.80
N LEU A 6 0.98 -7.30 17.87
CA LEU A 6 1.85 -8.04 16.97
C LEU A 6 2.60 -9.20 17.65
N SER A 7 2.36 -9.53 18.93
CA SER A 7 3.02 -10.66 19.64
C SER A 7 4.55 -10.74 19.44
N VAL A 8 5.23 -9.61 19.23
CA VAL A 8 6.69 -9.52 18.97
C VAL A 8 7.41 -8.68 20.03
N SER A 9 8.72 -8.92 20.17
CA SER A 9 9.59 -8.17 21.08
C SER A 9 9.86 -6.74 20.58
N ARG A 10 10.16 -5.81 21.49
CA ARG A 10 10.53 -4.42 21.14
C ARG A 10 11.80 -4.34 20.28
N PRO A 11 12.88 -5.09 20.56
CA PRO A 11 14.04 -5.15 19.66
C PRO A 11 13.67 -5.63 18.25
N SER A 12 12.89 -6.71 18.14
CA SER A 12 12.45 -7.24 16.84
C SER A 12 11.64 -6.22 16.04
N LEU A 13 10.73 -5.50 16.70
CA LEU A 13 9.96 -4.43 16.06
C LEU A 13 10.87 -3.30 15.57
N ARG A 14 11.89 -2.92 16.35
CA ARG A 14 12.85 -1.88 15.98
C ARG A 14 13.65 -2.25 14.72
N GLU A 15 14.10 -3.50 14.64
CA GLU A 15 14.81 -4.02 13.46
C GLU A 15 13.90 -4.10 12.23
N ALA A 16 12.63 -4.50 12.40
CA ALA A 16 11.66 -4.51 11.32
C ALA A 16 11.39 -3.11 10.77
N VAL A 17 11.27 -2.10 11.66
CA VAL A 17 11.12 -0.69 11.26
C VAL A 17 12.37 -0.20 10.51
N ARG A 18 13.58 -0.45 11.04
CA ARG A 18 14.84 -0.07 10.37
C ARG A 18 14.97 -0.72 8.99
N THR A 19 14.70 -2.01 8.89
CA THR A 19 14.75 -2.75 7.62
C THR A 19 13.73 -2.22 6.62
N SER A 20 12.52 -1.89 7.07
CA SER A 20 11.46 -1.36 6.22
C SER A 20 11.75 0.08 5.77
N GLN A 21 12.38 0.88 6.63
CA GLN A 21 12.87 2.22 6.27
C GLN A 21 13.97 2.15 5.20
N ALA A 22 14.95 1.24 5.37
CA ALA A 22 16.01 1.03 4.38
C ALA A 22 15.45 0.57 3.00
N ARG A 23 14.33 -0.16 2.99
CA ARG A 23 13.62 -0.57 1.78
C ARG A 23 12.69 0.51 1.21
N GLY A 24 12.64 1.69 1.80
CA GLY A 24 11.76 2.78 1.37
C GLY A 24 10.27 2.50 1.58
N ARG A 25 9.90 1.59 2.50
CA ARG A 25 8.50 1.28 2.84
C ARG A 25 7.97 2.13 3.99
N LEU A 26 8.88 2.59 4.86
CA LEU A 26 8.55 3.44 6.00
C LEU A 26 9.43 4.69 6.01
N VAL A 27 8.90 5.78 6.56
CA VAL A 27 9.64 7.01 6.86
C VAL A 27 9.56 7.26 8.35
N VAL A 28 10.70 7.35 9.02
CA VAL A 28 10.77 7.72 10.45
C VAL A 28 11.03 9.22 10.53
N LYS A 29 10.11 9.96 11.13
CA LYS A 29 10.26 11.38 11.42
C LYS A 29 10.52 11.56 12.91
N HIS A 30 11.65 12.20 13.24
CA HIS A 30 12.02 12.47 14.63
C HIS A 30 10.88 13.22 15.34
N ASP A 31 10.53 12.77 16.55
CA ASP A 31 9.43 13.30 17.39
C ASP A 31 8.02 13.31 16.78
N GLN A 32 7.82 12.68 15.61
CA GLN A 32 6.51 12.60 14.94
C GLN A 32 6.03 11.16 14.72
N GLY A 33 6.96 10.20 14.67
CA GLY A 33 6.65 8.77 14.58
C GLY A 33 7.07 8.11 13.26
N VAL A 34 6.44 6.98 12.96
CA VAL A 34 6.75 6.12 11.80
C VAL A 34 5.57 6.15 10.83
N PHE A 35 5.85 6.47 9.57
CA PHE A 35 4.85 6.66 8.52
C PHE A 35 5.06 5.66 7.39
N VAL A 36 3.98 5.25 6.72
CA VAL A 36 4.08 4.47 5.48
C VAL A 36 4.60 5.39 4.37
N ALA A 37 5.65 4.95 3.70
CA ALA A 37 6.22 5.69 2.57
C ALA A 37 5.32 5.49 1.35
N THR A 38 4.98 6.59 0.68
CA THR A 38 4.38 6.55 -0.65
C THR A 38 5.50 6.43 -1.68
N PRO A 39 5.49 5.41 -2.57
CA PRO A 39 6.47 5.30 -3.64
C PRO A 39 6.52 6.57 -4.50
N ARG A 40 7.72 6.98 -4.93
CA ARG A 40 7.89 8.14 -5.82
C ARG A 40 7.07 8.01 -7.10
N SER A 41 7.02 6.81 -7.69
CA SER A 41 6.21 6.52 -8.87
C SER A 41 4.71 6.75 -8.65
N GLU A 42 4.20 6.47 -7.44
CA GLU A 42 2.81 6.76 -7.10
C GLU A 42 2.58 8.28 -6.99
N GLN A 43 3.52 9.02 -6.40
CA GLN A 43 3.44 10.48 -6.33
C GLN A 43 3.51 11.11 -7.73
N GLU A 44 4.40 10.62 -8.60
CA GLU A 44 4.55 11.07 -9.99
C GLU A 44 3.30 10.74 -10.82
N LEU A 45 2.74 9.53 -10.67
CA LEU A 45 1.49 9.15 -11.32
C LEU A 45 0.33 10.05 -10.87
N ARG A 46 0.17 10.27 -9.56
CA ARG A 46 -0.86 11.16 -9.02
C ARG A 46 -0.69 12.57 -9.61
N ALA A 47 0.52 13.11 -9.63
CA ALA A 47 0.80 14.42 -10.20
C ALA A 47 0.49 14.49 -11.70
N ALA A 48 0.81 13.44 -12.46
CA ALA A 48 0.48 13.34 -13.88
C ALA A 48 -1.04 13.30 -14.14
N LEU A 49 -1.80 12.65 -13.26
CA LEU A 49 -3.25 12.53 -13.38
C LEU A 49 -4.01 13.79 -12.94
N VAL A 50 -3.45 14.65 -12.09
CA VAL A 50 -4.12 15.88 -11.59
C VAL A 50 -4.55 16.81 -12.72
N ASN A 51 -3.78 16.88 -13.81
CA ASN A 51 -4.08 17.74 -14.97
C ASN A 51 -4.49 16.94 -16.21
N ALA A 52 -4.72 15.63 -16.08
CA ALA A 52 -5.10 14.81 -17.20
C ALA A 52 -6.59 15.03 -17.53
N GLU A 53 -6.89 15.54 -18.71
CA GLU A 53 -8.24 15.49 -19.28
C GLU A 53 -8.47 14.08 -19.80
N VAL A 54 -9.00 13.20 -18.93
CA VAL A 54 -9.38 11.84 -19.29
C VAL A 54 -10.90 11.78 -19.38
N SER A 55 -11.42 11.33 -20.51
CA SER A 55 -12.85 11.10 -20.66
C SER A 55 -13.31 9.93 -19.79
N ILE A 56 -14.58 9.93 -19.42
CA ILE A 56 -15.16 8.81 -18.67
C ILE A 56 -14.97 7.47 -19.41
N ASN A 57 -15.08 7.49 -20.74
CA ASN A 57 -14.90 6.29 -21.57
C ASN A 57 -13.47 5.75 -21.50
N GLU A 58 -12.46 6.62 -21.50
CA GLU A 58 -11.06 6.21 -21.34
C GLU A 58 -10.79 5.60 -19.97
N LEU A 59 -11.39 6.16 -18.90
CA LEU A 59 -11.32 5.54 -17.56
C LEU A 59 -11.93 4.14 -17.54
N PHE A 60 -13.07 3.93 -18.21
CA PHE A 60 -13.68 2.60 -18.30
C PHE A 60 -12.87 1.63 -19.16
N ALA A 61 -12.21 2.10 -20.22
CA ALA A 61 -11.30 1.26 -21.01
C ALA A 61 -10.10 0.76 -20.17
N MET A 62 -9.58 1.59 -19.27
CA MET A 62 -8.52 1.17 -18.34
C MET A 62 -8.97 0.07 -17.37
N ARG A 63 -10.26 0.02 -17.00
CA ARG A 63 -10.80 -0.99 -16.07
C ARG A 63 -10.65 -2.40 -16.63
N GLU A 64 -10.81 -2.62 -17.93
CA GLU A 64 -10.63 -3.96 -18.52
C GLU A 64 -9.23 -4.51 -18.24
N VAL A 65 -8.21 -3.68 -18.42
CA VAL A 65 -6.80 -4.04 -18.22
C VAL A 65 -6.47 -4.22 -16.73
N LEU A 66 -7.07 -3.43 -15.85
CA LEU A 66 -6.74 -3.42 -14.42
C LEU A 66 -7.60 -4.39 -13.59
N GLU A 67 -8.90 -4.46 -13.84
CA GLU A 67 -9.85 -5.19 -13.00
C GLU A 67 -9.84 -6.68 -13.27
N ALA A 68 -9.71 -7.13 -14.51
CA ALA A 68 -9.65 -8.56 -14.82
C ALA A 68 -8.49 -9.29 -14.12
N PRO A 69 -7.22 -8.82 -14.19
CA PRO A 69 -6.13 -9.45 -13.45
C PRO A 69 -6.27 -9.25 -11.94
N ALA A 70 -6.77 -8.10 -11.47
CA ALA A 70 -7.00 -7.88 -10.04
C ALA A 70 -8.03 -8.86 -9.46
N ALA A 71 -9.12 -9.11 -10.19
CA ALA A 71 -10.14 -10.11 -9.82
C ALA A 71 -9.57 -11.53 -9.83
N GLY A 72 -8.74 -11.87 -10.81
CA GLY A 72 -8.02 -13.15 -10.84
C GLY A 72 -7.12 -13.34 -9.61
N TRP A 73 -6.28 -12.35 -9.30
CA TRP A 73 -5.42 -12.39 -8.10
C TRP A 73 -6.22 -12.42 -6.81
N ALA A 74 -7.34 -11.70 -6.74
CA ALA A 74 -8.23 -11.76 -5.59
C ALA A 74 -8.79 -13.17 -5.43
N ALA A 75 -9.32 -13.78 -6.49
CA ALA A 75 -9.85 -15.14 -6.45
C ALA A 75 -8.82 -16.18 -5.99
N GLU A 76 -7.55 -16.03 -6.40
CA GLU A 76 -6.45 -16.90 -5.98
C GLU A 76 -6.06 -16.76 -4.50
N ARG A 77 -6.34 -15.61 -3.87
CA ARG A 77 -5.78 -15.23 -2.56
C ARG A 77 -6.84 -14.88 -1.52
N ILE A 78 -8.11 -14.99 -1.87
CA ILE A 78 -9.22 -14.55 -1.02
C ILE A 78 -9.25 -15.35 0.30
N GLY A 79 -9.27 -14.63 1.41
CA GLY A 79 -9.49 -15.20 2.74
C GLY A 79 -10.99 -15.36 3.06
N PRO A 80 -11.37 -16.23 4.02
CA PRO A 80 -12.77 -16.41 4.43
C PRO A 80 -13.48 -15.12 4.84
N GLU A 81 -12.75 -14.19 5.47
CA GLU A 81 -13.24 -12.88 5.89
C GLU A 81 -13.58 -11.93 4.74
N GLN A 82 -13.15 -12.26 3.52
CA GLN A 82 -13.39 -11.47 2.32
C GLN A 82 -14.52 -12.05 1.44
N LEU A 83 -15.02 -13.26 1.77
CA LEU A 83 -16.23 -13.84 1.19
C LEU A 83 -17.44 -13.32 1.97
N ILE A 84 -17.95 -12.14 1.59
CA ILE A 84 -19.16 -11.55 2.18
C ILE A 84 -20.28 -11.52 1.15
#